data_AF-A0A3D2FPF6-F1
#
_entry.id   AF-A0A3D2FPF6-F1
#
_cell.length_a   1.000
_cell.length_b   1.000
_cell.length_c   1.000
_cell.angle_alpha   90.00
_cell.angle_beta   90.00
_cell.angle_gamma   90.00
#
_symmetry.space_group_name_H-M   'P 1'
#
loop_
_entity.id
_entity.type
_entity.pdbx_description
1 polymer ?
#
loop_
_entity_poly.entity_id
_entity_poly.type
_entity_poly.pdbx_seq_one_letter_code
_entity_poly.pdbx_strand_id
1 'polypeptide(L)'
;MCDELINVEVGFALKSHSVVLSDSDASLAKLLEASVKQAEYTMPSAKDLSSEDPKNTLEILHILKGEGKIVEAGRGMWIHGDVLNKLNNELCLFFATKPQLNVSDFKTMTGTTRKSAIPLLEYCDKHNLTERVGDSRIKGENCG
;
A
#
# COMPACT_ATOMS: atom_id res chain seq x y z
N MET A 1 -5.76 -10.08 29.13
CA MET A 1 -5.00 -9.70 27.93
C MET A 1 -6.03 -9.58 26.84
N CYS A 2 -6.30 -8.35 26.43
CA CYS A 2 -7.39 -8.04 25.51
C CYS A 2 -6.90 -8.34 24.10
N ASP A 3 -7.51 -9.32 23.45
CA ASP A 3 -7.35 -9.56 22.03
C ASP A 3 -7.92 -8.35 21.27
N GLU A 4 -7.04 -7.66 20.56
CA GLU A 4 -7.39 -6.49 19.77
C GLU A 4 -8.01 -6.97 18.45
N LEU A 5 -9.26 -6.58 18.22
CA LEU A 5 -10.03 -6.96 17.04
C LEU A 5 -9.47 -6.26 15.79
N ILE A 6 -8.83 -7.02 14.90
CA ILE A 6 -8.51 -6.55 13.55
C ILE A 6 -9.78 -6.70 12.69
N ASN A 7 -10.42 -5.57 12.38
CA ASN A 7 -11.50 -5.49 11.39
C ASN A 7 -10.92 -5.77 10.00
N VAL A 8 -11.04 -7.02 9.56
CA VAL A 8 -10.80 -7.40 8.17
C VAL A 8 -12.12 -7.24 7.41
N GLU A 9 -12.19 -6.22 6.56
CA GLU A 9 -13.28 -6.09 5.58
C GLU A 9 -13.44 -7.40 4.81
N VAL A 10 -14.67 -7.91 4.80
CA VAL A 10 -15.05 -9.26 4.36
C VAL A 10 -14.62 -9.51 2.92
N GLY A 11 -13.53 -10.27 2.76
CA GLY A 11 -13.22 -11.04 1.57
C GLY A 11 -13.42 -12.53 1.89
N PHE A 12 -14.18 -13.24 1.07
CA PHE A 12 -14.29 -14.69 1.18
C PHE A 12 -12.97 -15.33 0.75
N ALA A 13 -12.11 -15.73 1.70
CA ALA A 13 -10.98 -16.60 1.44
C ALA A 13 -11.40 -18.06 1.69
N LEU A 14 -11.17 -18.94 0.71
CA LEU A 14 -11.35 -20.39 0.92
C LEU A 14 -10.36 -20.85 1.99
N LYS A 15 -10.90 -21.45 3.07
CA LYS A 15 -10.14 -22.22 4.07
C LYS A 15 -9.28 -23.23 3.31
N SER A 16 -7.95 -23.14 3.45
CA SER A 16 -6.97 -24.12 2.96
C SER A 16 -6.53 -24.00 1.49
N HIS A 17 -6.20 -22.81 0.99
CA HIS A 17 -5.22 -22.72 -0.09
C HIS A 17 -3.84 -22.51 0.54
N SER A 18 -3.21 -23.60 1.01
CA SER A 18 -1.77 -23.63 1.20
C SER A 18 -1.15 -23.58 -0.20
N VAL A 19 -0.95 -22.37 -0.73
CA VAL A 19 -0.36 -22.18 -2.06
C VAL A 19 1.09 -22.66 -1.94
N VAL A 20 1.36 -23.87 -2.41
CA VAL A 20 2.73 -24.29 -2.67
C VAL A 20 3.09 -23.67 -4.01
N LEU A 21 3.84 -22.57 -3.98
CA LEU A 21 4.36 -21.95 -5.20
C LEU A 21 5.23 -22.99 -5.93
N SER A 22 5.04 -23.10 -7.25
CA SER A 22 6.03 -23.77 -8.08
C SER A 22 7.36 -23.01 -8.03
N ASP A 23 8.47 -23.64 -8.41
CA ASP A 23 9.77 -22.93 -8.47
C ASP A 23 9.73 -21.69 -9.39
N SER A 24 8.91 -21.74 -10.44
CA SER A 24 8.65 -20.62 -11.34
C SER A 24 7.88 -19.51 -10.64
N ASP A 25 6.80 -19.84 -9.92
CA ASP A 25 5.98 -18.84 -9.23
C ASP A 25 6.71 -18.23 -8.03
N ALA A 26 7.55 -19.00 -7.34
CA ALA A 26 8.41 -18.50 -6.27
C ALA A 26 9.45 -17.49 -6.81
N SER A 27 9.99 -17.74 -8.01
CA SER A 27 10.92 -16.83 -8.67
C SER A 27 10.21 -15.55 -9.13
N LEU A 28 9.01 -15.68 -9.68
CA LEU A 28 8.17 -14.55 -10.08
C LEU A 28 7.72 -13.73 -8.86
N ALA A 29 7.35 -14.37 -7.74
CA ALA A 29 6.98 -13.68 -6.51
C ALA A 29 8.11 -12.78 -5.99
N LYS A 30 9.36 -13.28 -5.96
CA LYS A 30 10.54 -12.47 -5.59
C LYS A 30 10.75 -11.28 -6.52
N LEU A 31 10.56 -11.49 -7.83
CA LEU A 31 10.70 -10.43 -8.81
C LEU A 31 9.61 -9.36 -8.61
N LEU A 32 8.35 -9.76 -8.44
CA LEU A 32 7.24 -8.85 -8.23
C LEU A 32 7.37 -8.08 -6.91
N GLU A 33 7.76 -8.72 -5.80
CA GLU A 33 8.03 -8.06 -4.52
C GLU A 33 9.11 -6.98 -4.70
N ALA A 34 10.21 -7.31 -5.37
CA ALA A 34 11.29 -6.37 -5.64
C ALA A 34 10.85 -5.20 -6.53
N SER A 35 10.09 -5.47 -7.59
CA SER A 35 9.56 -4.43 -8.49
C SER A 35 8.59 -3.49 -7.78
N VAL A 36 7.68 -4.03 -6.94
CA VAL A 36 6.77 -3.21 -6.12
C VAL A 36 7.55 -2.36 -5.13
N LYS A 37 8.61 -2.91 -4.52
CA LYS A 37 9.49 -2.16 -3.60
C LYS A 37 10.25 -1.04 -4.31
N GLN A 38 10.80 -1.32 -5.49
CA GLN A 38 11.55 -0.36 -6.31
C GLN A 38 10.67 0.79 -6.83
N ALA A 39 9.38 0.53 -7.03
CA ALA A 39 8.43 1.54 -7.49
C ALA A 39 8.10 2.60 -6.43
N GLU A 40 8.52 2.42 -5.18
CA GLU A 40 8.27 3.32 -4.05
C GLU A 40 6.79 3.77 -3.99
N TYR A 41 6.52 5.07 -4.00
CA TYR A 41 5.18 5.65 -3.87
C TYR A 41 4.38 5.66 -5.17
N THR A 42 4.96 5.25 -6.30
CA THR A 42 4.26 5.30 -7.60
C THR A 42 3.15 4.27 -7.73
N MET A 43 3.16 3.23 -6.88
CA MET A 43 2.16 2.17 -6.77
C MET A 43 1.77 1.54 -8.12
N PRO A 44 2.57 0.60 -8.65
CA PRO A 44 2.27 -0.03 -9.92
C PRO A 44 1.02 -0.93 -9.83
N SER A 45 0.30 -1.04 -10.93
CA SER A 45 -0.75 -2.05 -11.10
C SER A 45 -0.16 -3.38 -11.59
N ALA A 46 -0.95 -4.46 -11.55
CA ALA A 46 -0.52 -5.75 -12.10
C ALA A 46 -0.05 -5.64 -13.58
N LYS A 47 -0.72 -4.80 -14.38
CA LYS A 47 -0.36 -4.55 -15.79
C LYS A 47 0.94 -3.77 -15.96
N ASP A 48 1.29 -2.93 -14.98
CA ASP A 48 2.56 -2.18 -15.00
C ASP A 48 3.74 -3.08 -14.61
N LEU A 49 3.48 -4.13 -13.82
CA LEU A 49 4.49 -5.11 -13.37
C LEU A 49 4.73 -6.22 -14.40
N SER A 50 3.69 -6.70 -15.06
CA SER A 50 3.79 -7.70 -16.13
C SER A 50 2.63 -7.55 -17.11
N SER A 51 2.97 -7.44 -18.39
CA SER A 51 1.99 -7.35 -19.48
C SER A 51 1.65 -8.72 -20.10
N GLU A 52 2.51 -9.72 -19.91
CA GLU A 52 2.41 -11.01 -20.58
C GLU A 52 1.38 -11.94 -19.93
N ASP A 53 1.32 -11.96 -18.60
CA ASP A 53 0.33 -12.73 -17.85
C ASP A 53 -0.23 -11.93 -16.65
N PRO A 54 -1.20 -11.03 -16.90
CA PRO A 54 -1.81 -10.23 -15.85
C PRO A 54 -2.58 -11.05 -14.82
N LYS A 55 -3.06 -12.25 -15.19
CA LYS A 55 -3.86 -13.08 -14.29
C LYS A 55 -2.95 -13.77 -13.26
N ASN A 56 -1.91 -14.45 -13.70
CA ASN A 56 -0.94 -15.06 -12.79
C ASN A 56 -0.23 -14.01 -11.93
N THR A 57 0.10 -12.86 -12.51
CA THR A 57 0.67 -11.72 -11.77
C THR A 57 -0.24 -11.28 -10.63
N LEU A 58 -1.55 -11.14 -10.87
CA LEU A 58 -2.51 -10.76 -9.83
C LEU A 58 -2.64 -11.84 -8.75
N GLU A 59 -2.67 -13.12 -9.13
CA GLU A 59 -2.70 -14.25 -8.17
C GLU A 59 -1.48 -14.19 -7.23
N ILE A 60 -0.27 -13.99 -7.76
CA ILE A 60 0.95 -13.87 -6.95
C ILE A 60 0.96 -12.61 -6.08
N LEU A 61 0.47 -11.47 -6.57
CA LEU A 61 0.34 -10.26 -5.76
C LEU A 61 -0.61 -10.48 -4.57
N HIS A 62 -1.70 -11.24 -4.74
CA HIS A 62 -2.58 -11.60 -3.63
C HIS A 62 -1.92 -12.53 -2.62
N ILE A 63 -1.02 -13.41 -3.06
CA ILE A 63 -0.22 -14.25 -2.16
C ILE A 63 0.72 -13.37 -1.32
N LEU A 64 1.49 -12.50 -1.97
CA LEU A 64 2.39 -11.55 -1.30
C LEU A 64 1.63 -10.62 -0.34
N LYS A 65 0.39 -10.25 -0.67
CA LYS A 65 -0.53 -9.53 0.23
C LYS A 65 -0.89 -10.34 1.46
N GLY A 66 -1.23 -11.62 1.27
CA GLY A 66 -1.53 -12.55 2.37
C GLY A 66 -0.34 -12.77 3.30
N GLU A 67 0.89 -12.69 2.77
CA GLU A 67 2.15 -12.74 3.53
C GLU A 67 2.54 -11.41 4.19
N GLY A 68 1.79 -10.33 3.93
CA GLY A 68 2.07 -8.99 4.47
C GLY A 68 3.26 -8.28 3.82
N LYS A 69 3.78 -8.76 2.69
CA LYS A 69 4.91 -8.16 1.96
C LYS A 69 4.51 -6.88 1.25
N ILE A 70 3.33 -6.91 0.64
CA ILE A 70 2.77 -5.80 -0.12
C ILE A 70 1.33 -5.51 0.32
N VAL A 71 0.86 -4.31 0.01
CA VAL A 71 -0.49 -3.84 0.31
C VAL A 71 -1.12 -3.31 -0.97
N GLU A 72 -2.40 -3.58 -1.16
CA GLU A 72 -3.18 -2.93 -2.21
C GLU A 72 -3.70 -1.59 -1.68
N ALA A 73 -3.00 -0.50 -1.99
CA ALA A 73 -3.28 0.83 -1.46
C ALA A 73 -4.26 1.66 -2.30
N GLY A 74 -4.99 0.99 -3.20
CA GLY A 74 -6.16 1.55 -3.89
C GLY A 74 -6.18 1.27 -5.38
N ARG A 75 -7.38 1.00 -5.91
CA ARG A 75 -7.66 0.83 -7.35
C ARG A 75 -6.78 -0.23 -8.03
N GLY A 76 -6.46 -1.33 -7.35
CA GLY A 76 -5.59 -2.39 -7.88
C GLY A 76 -4.12 -2.00 -8.01
N MET A 77 -3.68 -0.97 -7.27
CA MET A 77 -2.29 -0.53 -7.19
C MET A 77 -1.64 -1.01 -5.90
N TRP A 78 -0.37 -1.38 -6.01
CA TRP A 78 0.35 -2.13 -4.98
C TRP A 78 1.51 -1.33 -4.43
N ILE A 79 1.73 -1.39 -3.13
CA ILE A 79 2.86 -0.76 -2.44
C ILE A 79 3.52 -1.75 -1.51
N HIS A 80 4.84 -1.67 -1.35
CA HIS A 80 5.56 -2.54 -0.42
C HIS A 80 5.35 -2.08 1.03
N GLY A 81 5.25 -3.03 1.98
CA GLY A 81 5.04 -2.73 3.41
C GLY A 81 6.10 -1.79 3.98
N ASP A 82 7.38 -2.04 3.70
CA ASP A 82 8.48 -1.14 4.10
C ASP A 82 8.32 0.30 3.58
N VAL A 83 7.83 0.47 2.35
CA VAL A 83 7.62 1.79 1.75
C VAL A 83 6.45 2.50 2.44
N LEU A 84 5.41 1.75 2.79
CA LEU A 84 4.29 2.28 3.56
C LEU A 84 4.71 2.70 4.98
N ASN A 85 5.59 1.94 5.63
CA ASN A 85 6.17 2.31 6.92
C ASN A 85 7.01 3.58 6.82
N LYS A 86 7.81 3.72 5.75
CA LYS A 86 8.55 4.95 5.44
C LYS A 86 7.59 6.13 5.27
N LEU A 87 6.49 5.96 4.54
CA LEU A 87 5.47 7.00 4.36
C LEU A 87 4.90 7.48 5.69
N ASN A 88 4.56 6.55 6.59
CA ASN A 88 4.03 6.91 7.91
C ASN A 88 5.03 7.79 8.68
N ASN A 89 6.31 7.41 8.71
CA ASN A 89 7.35 8.20 9.36
C ASN A 89 7.47 9.61 8.73
N GLU A 90 7.45 9.71 7.40
CA GLU A 90 7.50 10.99 6.70
C GLU A 90 6.29 11.88 7.00
N LEU A 91 5.09 11.30 7.10
CA LEU A 91 3.87 12.02 7.50
C LEU A 91 3.98 12.57 8.93
N CYS A 92 4.44 11.76 9.89
CA CYS A 92 4.53 12.20 11.28
C CYS A 92 5.62 13.28 11.47
N LEU A 93 6.74 13.16 10.75
CA LEU A 93 7.74 14.22 10.67
C LEU A 93 7.19 15.50 10.02
N PHE A 94 6.39 15.37 8.95
CA PHE A 94 5.74 16.51 8.33
C PHE A 94 4.82 17.22 9.33
N PHE A 95 3.96 16.49 10.04
CA PHE A 95 3.02 17.06 11.00
C PHE A 95 3.67 17.65 12.26
N ALA A 96 4.88 17.21 12.61
CA ALA A 96 5.67 17.84 13.67
C ALA A 96 6.08 19.30 13.32
N THR A 97 6.11 19.65 12.04
CA THR A 97 6.54 20.98 11.56
C THR A 97 5.41 21.79 10.93
N LYS A 98 4.42 21.14 10.31
CA LYS A 98 3.30 21.76 9.60
C LYS A 98 1.98 21.09 9.99
N PRO A 99 0.98 21.83 10.49
CA PRO A 99 -0.26 21.23 10.98
C PRO A 99 -1.20 20.73 9.88
N GLN A 100 -0.98 21.13 8.62
CA GLN A 100 -1.85 20.79 7.50
C GLN A 100 -1.04 20.34 6.28
N LEU A 101 -1.51 19.26 5.66
CA LEU A 101 -0.95 18.63 4.48
C LEU A 101 -1.97 18.71 3.33
N ASN A 102 -1.70 19.53 2.31
CA ASN A 102 -2.51 19.52 1.09
C ASN A 102 -1.97 18.50 0.07
N VAL A 103 -2.73 18.27 -1.01
CA VAL A 103 -2.35 17.33 -2.07
C VAL A 103 -1.03 17.72 -2.75
N SER A 104 -0.72 19.02 -2.86
CA SER A 104 0.53 19.47 -3.48
C SER A 104 1.74 19.14 -2.61
N ASP A 105 1.65 19.37 -1.29
CA ASP A 105 2.69 19.00 -0.34
C ASP A 105 2.95 17.49 -0.36
N PHE A 106 1.89 16.68 -0.38
CA PHE A 106 2.01 15.23 -0.44
C PHE A 106 2.70 14.74 -1.72
N LYS A 107 2.38 15.33 -2.87
CA LYS A 107 3.08 15.02 -4.14
C LYS A 107 4.56 15.42 -4.08
N THR A 108 4.88 16.55 -3.47
CA THR A 108 6.28 16.98 -3.28
C THR A 108 7.04 16.00 -2.39
N MET A 109 6.42 15.55 -1.30
CA MET A 109 7.00 14.58 -0.36
C MET A 109 7.22 13.21 -1.03
N THR A 110 6.27 12.75 -1.84
CA THR A 110 6.29 11.41 -2.43
C THR A 110 6.87 11.36 -3.85
N GLY A 111 7.09 12.49 -4.51
CA GLY A 111 7.48 12.54 -5.91
C GLY A 111 6.43 11.97 -6.89
N THR A 112 5.17 11.87 -6.46
CA THR A 112 4.13 11.17 -7.24
C THR A 112 3.21 12.11 -8.02
N THR A 113 2.51 11.52 -9.00
CA THR A 113 1.41 12.18 -9.71
C THR A 113 0.09 12.01 -8.96
N ARG A 114 -0.95 12.72 -9.40
CA ARG A 114 -2.31 12.58 -8.83
C ARG A 114 -2.83 11.13 -8.90
N LYS A 115 -2.40 10.34 -9.89
CA LYS A 115 -2.82 8.93 -10.07
C LYS A 115 -2.48 8.08 -8.84
N SER A 116 -1.30 8.29 -8.25
CA SER A 116 -0.83 7.55 -7.07
C SER A 116 -1.07 8.33 -5.77
N ALA A 117 -0.88 9.65 -5.80
CA ALA A 117 -1.03 10.49 -4.61
C ALA A 117 -2.43 10.41 -3.98
N ILE A 118 -3.49 10.47 -4.79
CA ILE A 118 -4.86 10.48 -4.26
C ILE A 118 -5.23 9.14 -3.62
N PRO A 119 -5.03 7.98 -4.27
CA PRO A 119 -5.33 6.69 -3.63
C PRO A 119 -4.48 6.42 -2.40
N LEU A 120 -3.21 6.82 -2.40
CA LEU A 120 -2.35 6.65 -1.22
C LEU A 120 -2.81 7.55 -0.05
N LEU A 121 -3.28 8.76 -0.33
CA LEU A 121 -3.91 9.61 0.69
C LEU A 121 -5.24 9.04 1.18
N GLU A 122 -6.07 8.48 0.30
CA GLU A 122 -7.31 7.77 0.67
C GLU A 122 -7.00 6.56 1.57
N TYR A 123 -5.91 5.83 1.29
CA TYR A 123 -5.40 4.77 2.15
C TYR A 123 -4.97 5.32 3.53
N CYS A 124 -4.16 6.37 3.57
CA CYS A 124 -3.75 7.00 4.83
C CYS A 124 -4.95 7.45 5.67
N ASP A 125 -5.97 8.02 5.03
CA ASP A 125 -7.21 8.44 5.70
C ASP A 125 -7.96 7.24 6.28
N LYS A 126 -8.13 6.17 5.49
CA LYS A 126 -8.81 4.93 5.92
C LYS A 126 -8.12 4.26 7.11
N HIS A 127 -6.79 4.39 7.21
CA HIS A 127 -5.97 3.81 8.26
C HIS A 127 -5.68 4.77 9.41
N ASN A 128 -6.36 5.92 9.48
CA ASN A 128 -6.20 6.96 10.49
C ASN A 128 -4.76 7.50 10.63
N LEU A 129 -3.96 7.43 9.56
CA LEU A 129 -2.64 8.08 9.50
C LEU A 129 -2.81 9.58 9.25
N THR A 130 -3.86 9.93 8.50
CA THR A 130 -4.30 11.30 8.24
C THR A 130 -5.79 11.43 8.45
N GLU A 131 -6.26 12.64 8.71
CA GLU A 131 -7.70 12.94 8.69
C GLU A 131 -7.95 14.08 7.71
N ARG A 132 -8.91 13.90 6.80
CA ARG A 132 -9.23 14.91 5.79
C ARG A 132 -10.14 16.00 6.37
N VAL A 133 -9.69 17.24 6.29
CA VAL A 133 -10.42 18.45 6.69
C VAL A 133 -10.46 19.42 5.51
N GLY A 134 -11.59 19.44 4.80
CA GLY A 134 -11.75 20.20 3.55
C GLY A 134 -10.80 19.71 2.45
N ASP A 135 -9.93 20.60 1.99
CA ASP A 135 -8.93 20.33 0.93
C ASP A 135 -7.55 19.90 1.48
N SER A 136 -7.41 19.87 2.80
CA SER A 136 -6.17 19.51 3.50
C SER A 136 -6.38 18.27 4.37
N ARG A 137 -5.29 17.76 4.93
CA ARG A 137 -5.26 16.73 5.96
C ARG A 137 -4.54 17.21 7.21
N ILE A 138 -4.99 16.73 8.35
CA ILE A 138 -4.30 16.87 9.64
C ILE A 138 -3.73 15.52 10.07
N LYS A 139 -2.89 15.55 11.13
CA LYS A 139 -2.33 14.35 11.75
C LYS A 139 -3.46 13.43 12.23
N GLY A 140 -3.47 12.18 11.78
CA GLY A 140 -4.39 11.16 12.29
C GLY A 140 -3.87 10.51 13.57
N GLU A 141 -4.76 9.79 14.28
CA GLU A 141 -4.46 9.16 15.58
C GLU A 141 -3.37 8.08 15.50
N ASN A 142 -3.26 7.39 14.36
CA ASN A 142 -2.26 6.33 14.15
C ASN A 142 -0.94 6.85 13.59
N CYS A 143 -0.81 8.17 13.41
CA CYS A 143 0.47 8.78 13.11
C CYS A 143 1.23 8.95 14.44
N GLY A 144 2.24 8.11 14.67
CA GLY A 144 3.12 8.19 15.85
C GLY A 144 3.99 9.44 15.83
#